data_AF-A0A432RV91-F1
#
_entry.id   AF-A0A432RV91-F1
#
_cell.length_a   1.000
_cell.length_b   1.000
_cell.length_c   1.000
_cell.angle_alpha   90.00
_cell.angle_beta   90.00
_cell.angle_gamma   90.00
#
_symmetry.space_group_name_H-M   'P 1'
#
loop_
_entity.id
_entity.type
_entity.pdbx_description
1 polymer ?
#
loop_
_entity_poly.entity_id
_entity_poly.type
_entity_poly.pdbx_seq_one_letter_code
_entity_poly.pdbx_strand_id
1 'polypeptide(L)'
;MKQKLGKIITSVVISGVLFNLALACNSGEECFKKGFDLYNVGKYGLKSCEKFNYGKGCFGLGYLYEHGDGVQKDMNKALSYYKKAAPSEEKLCSSNDGQACYELGYMYEHGYGVPKDPNKAKELYQKACKLKYEKGCK
;
A
#
# COMPACT_ATOMS: atom_id res chain seq x y z
N MET A 1 -20.61 -20.18 17.64
CA MET A 1 -19.42 -19.42 17.18
C MET A 1 -19.71 -18.52 15.98
N LYS A 2 -20.52 -18.92 14.98
CA LYS A 2 -20.86 -18.08 13.80
C LYS A 2 -21.57 -16.74 14.12
N GLN A 3 -22.41 -16.67 15.15
CA GLN A 3 -23.14 -15.43 15.51
C GLN A 3 -22.27 -14.35 16.20
N LYS A 4 -21.16 -14.72 16.84
CA LYS A 4 -20.22 -13.73 17.44
C LYS A 4 -19.29 -13.12 16.39
N LEU A 5 -18.96 -13.85 15.32
CA LEU A 5 -18.17 -13.32 14.20
C LEU A 5 -18.92 -12.21 13.45
N GLY A 6 -20.23 -12.38 13.22
CA GLY A 6 -21.04 -11.38 12.50
C GLY A 6 -21.05 -10.01 13.18
N LYS A 7 -21.08 -9.96 14.53
CA LYS A 7 -21.06 -8.70 15.29
C LYS A 7 -19.69 -8.01 15.33
N ILE A 8 -18.60 -8.79 15.30
CA ILE A 8 -17.24 -8.24 15.21
C ILE A 8 -17.04 -7.59 13.84
N ILE A 9 -17.56 -8.21 12.77
CA ILE A 9 -17.45 -7.69 11.40
C ILE A 9 -18.25 -6.38 11.25
N THR A 10 -19.46 -6.27 11.83
CA THR A 10 -20.28 -5.04 11.76
C THR A 10 -19.77 -3.90 12.65
N SER A 11 -19.02 -4.19 13.72
CA SER A 11 -18.50 -3.14 14.63
C SER A 11 -17.14 -2.59 14.19
N VAL A 12 -16.47 -3.23 13.22
CA VAL A 12 -15.17 -2.83 12.67
C VAL A 12 -15.37 -1.93 11.42
N VAL A 13 -16.47 -1.19 11.38
CA VAL A 13 -16.62 -0.03 10.48
C VAL A 13 -15.83 1.13 11.10
N ILE A 14 -14.51 1.03 11.09
CA ILE A 14 -13.64 2.17 11.39
C ILE A 14 -12.94 2.52 10.08
N SER A 15 -13.36 3.65 9.50
CA SER A 15 -12.62 4.41 8.48
C SER A 15 -12.23 3.64 7.23
N GLY A 16 -13.14 3.50 6.24
CA GLY A 16 -12.87 3.40 4.79
C GLY A 16 -11.94 2.30 4.22
N VAL A 17 -11.15 1.62 5.06
CA VAL A 17 -10.03 0.75 4.69
C VAL A 17 -10.39 -0.74 4.84
N LEU A 18 -11.53 -1.03 5.45
CA LEU A 18 -11.95 -2.41 5.78
C LEU A 18 -13.32 -2.78 5.19
N PHE A 19 -13.98 -1.87 4.45
CA PHE A 19 -15.36 -2.04 4.01
C PHE A 19 -15.54 -3.22 3.04
N ASN A 20 -14.54 -3.54 2.22
CA ASN A 20 -14.67 -4.58 1.19
C ASN A 20 -14.06 -5.94 1.57
N LEU A 21 -13.37 -6.05 2.72
CA LEU A 21 -12.74 -7.31 3.14
C LEU A 21 -13.76 -8.43 3.37
N ALA A 22 -14.99 -8.08 3.75
CA ALA A 22 -16.07 -9.03 4.03
C ALA A 22 -16.72 -9.64 2.77
N LEU A 23 -16.56 -9.03 1.59
CA LEU A 23 -17.23 -9.45 0.35
C LEU A 23 -16.37 -10.40 -0.52
N ALA A 24 -15.07 -10.49 -0.30
CA ALA A 24 -14.14 -11.22 -1.17
C ALA A 24 -13.85 -12.68 -0.76
N CYS A 25 -14.44 -13.19 0.34
CA CYS A 25 -14.05 -14.50 0.87
C CYS A 25 -14.92 -15.67 0.38
N ASN A 26 -14.41 -16.39 -0.63
CA ASN A 26 -14.87 -17.73 -1.06
C ASN A 26 -13.77 -18.79 -0.83
N SER A 27 -13.31 -19.01 0.41
CA SER A 27 -12.71 -20.27 0.94
C SER A 27 -11.89 -20.02 2.23
N GLY A 28 -11.86 -21.01 3.13
CA GLY A 28 -11.94 -20.82 4.58
C GLY A 28 -10.67 -20.69 5.43
N GLU A 29 -9.44 -20.68 4.89
CA GLU A 29 -8.22 -20.49 5.70
C GLU A 29 -7.26 -19.44 5.14
N GLU A 30 -7.01 -19.44 3.83
CA GLU A 30 -6.15 -18.46 3.18
C GLU A 30 -6.74 -17.04 3.24
N CYS A 31 -8.06 -16.93 3.13
CA CYS A 31 -8.79 -15.67 3.29
C CYS A 31 -8.73 -15.16 4.75
N PHE A 32 -8.63 -16.05 5.73
CA PHE A 32 -8.51 -15.65 7.14
C PHE A 32 -7.14 -15.03 7.42
N LYS A 33 -6.05 -15.64 6.91
CA LYS A 33 -4.69 -15.10 7.04
C LYS A 33 -4.54 -13.79 6.29
N LYS A 34 -4.94 -13.76 5.01
CA LYS A 34 -4.87 -12.54 4.18
C LYS A 34 -5.76 -11.43 4.74
N GLY A 35 -6.94 -11.77 5.25
CA GLY A 35 -7.83 -10.81 5.92
C GLY A 35 -7.25 -10.27 7.23
N PHE A 36 -6.59 -11.11 8.04
CA PHE A 36 -5.91 -10.70 9.27
C PHE A 36 -4.70 -9.80 8.98
N ASP A 37 -3.92 -10.13 7.96
CA ASP A 37 -2.78 -9.31 7.52
C ASP A 37 -3.25 -7.95 7.00
N LEU A 38 -4.30 -7.90 6.17
CA LEU A 38 -4.90 -6.66 5.68
C LEU A 38 -5.52 -5.82 6.80
N TYR A 39 -6.15 -6.47 7.80
CA TYR A 39 -6.62 -5.78 9.00
C TYR A 39 -5.48 -5.16 9.80
N ASN A 40 -4.37 -5.87 9.96
CA ASN A 40 -3.20 -5.36 10.69
C ASN A 40 -2.48 -4.26 9.90
N VAL A 41 -2.29 -4.42 8.59
CA VAL A 41 -1.72 -3.38 7.71
C VAL A 41 -2.62 -2.15 7.70
N GLY A 42 -3.94 -2.32 7.58
CA GLY A 42 -4.89 -1.21 7.66
C GLY A 42 -4.85 -0.52 9.02
N LYS A 43 -5.04 -1.25 10.12
CA LYS A 43 -5.16 -0.69 11.48
C LYS A 43 -3.84 -0.13 12.02
N TYR A 44 -2.76 -0.90 11.95
CA TYR A 44 -1.45 -0.48 12.45
C TYR A 44 -0.73 0.41 11.43
N GLY A 45 -0.97 0.22 10.12
CA GLY A 45 -0.47 1.12 9.08
C GLY A 45 -1.09 2.52 9.18
N LEU A 46 -2.42 2.66 9.35
CA LEU A 46 -3.05 3.98 9.57
C LEU A 46 -2.45 4.66 10.79
N LYS A 47 -2.43 3.97 11.92
CA LYS A 47 -1.93 4.54 13.17
C LYS A 47 -0.45 4.91 13.05
N SER A 48 0.38 4.07 12.43
CA SER A 48 1.81 4.34 12.29
C SER A 48 2.12 5.43 11.27
N CYS A 49 1.38 5.48 10.16
CA CYS A 49 1.53 6.51 9.16
C CYS A 49 1.03 7.87 9.65
N GLU A 50 -0.19 7.95 10.17
CA GLU A 50 -0.82 9.22 10.52
C GLU A 50 -0.29 9.81 11.83
N LYS A 51 0.07 8.96 12.81
CA LYS A 51 0.53 9.43 14.12
C LYS A 51 2.05 9.56 14.22
N PHE A 52 2.80 8.67 13.57
CA PHE A 52 4.26 8.60 13.72
C PHE A 52 5.03 8.85 12.43
N ASN A 53 4.32 9.12 11.32
CA ASN A 53 4.89 9.27 9.98
C ASN A 53 5.87 8.15 9.62
N TYR A 54 5.53 6.92 10.04
CA TYR A 54 6.41 5.78 9.88
C TYR A 54 6.35 5.27 8.43
N GLY A 55 7.48 5.38 7.72
CA GLY A 55 7.54 5.17 6.28
C GLY A 55 6.97 3.83 5.81
N LYS A 56 7.28 2.74 6.51
CA LYS A 56 6.77 1.40 6.16
C LYS A 56 5.23 1.30 6.28
N GLY A 57 4.65 1.95 7.28
CA GLY A 57 3.20 1.94 7.50
C GLY A 57 2.46 2.73 6.43
N CYS A 58 2.98 3.90 6.07
CA CYS A 58 2.45 4.68 4.96
C CYS A 58 2.60 3.95 3.62
N PHE A 59 3.74 3.28 3.38
CA PHE A 59 3.94 2.49 2.17
C PHE A 59 2.90 1.36 2.06
N GLY A 60 2.65 0.63 3.15
CA GLY A 60 1.62 -0.41 3.19
C GLY A 60 0.23 0.14 2.81
N LEU A 61 -0.17 1.30 3.34
CA LEU A 61 -1.45 1.92 2.97
C LEU A 61 -1.48 2.33 1.49
N GLY A 62 -0.38 2.88 0.97
CA GLY A 62 -0.27 3.22 -0.44
C GLY A 62 -0.51 2.00 -1.34
N TYR A 63 0.12 0.88 -0.98
CA TYR A 63 -0.02 -0.40 -1.68
C TYR A 63 -1.47 -0.92 -1.67
N LEU A 64 -2.16 -0.84 -0.52
CA LEU A 64 -3.57 -1.24 -0.42
C LEU A 64 -4.45 -0.43 -1.38
N TYR A 65 -4.28 0.89 -1.42
CA TYR A 65 -5.05 1.75 -2.33
C TYR A 65 -4.70 1.56 -3.80
N GLU A 66 -3.46 1.21 -4.12
CA GLU A 66 -3.06 0.91 -5.50
C GLU A 66 -3.69 -0.39 -6.03
N HIS A 67 -3.72 -1.42 -5.19
CA HIS A 67 -4.21 -2.75 -5.58
C HIS A 67 -5.70 -2.96 -5.29
N GLY A 68 -6.31 -2.13 -4.45
CA GLY A 68 -7.68 -2.31 -3.99
C GLY A 68 -7.83 -3.44 -2.98
N ASP A 69 -6.76 -3.77 -2.26
CA ASP A 69 -6.75 -4.86 -1.29
C ASP A 69 -7.45 -4.41 0.00
N GLY A 70 -8.73 -4.79 0.15
CA GLY A 70 -9.56 -4.43 1.31
C GLY A 70 -10.11 -3.00 1.30
N VAL A 71 -9.60 -2.16 0.39
CA VAL A 71 -10.03 -0.78 0.15
C VAL A 71 -10.52 -0.62 -1.29
N GLN A 72 -11.31 0.42 -1.56
CA GLN A 72 -11.54 0.80 -2.95
C GLN A 72 -10.24 1.31 -3.56
N LYS A 73 -9.85 0.74 -4.71
CA LYS A 73 -8.67 1.19 -5.46
C LYS A 73 -8.75 2.69 -5.75
N ASP A 74 -7.70 3.42 -5.38
CA ASP A 74 -7.60 4.87 -5.50
C ASP A 74 -6.12 5.27 -5.65
N MET A 75 -5.70 5.52 -6.89
CA MET A 75 -4.30 5.85 -7.19
C MET A 75 -3.85 7.19 -6.60
N ASN A 76 -4.78 8.14 -6.39
CA ASN A 76 -4.46 9.44 -5.79
C ASN A 76 -4.18 9.29 -4.30
N LYS A 77 -4.99 8.48 -3.60
CA LYS A 77 -4.70 8.12 -2.20
C LYS A 77 -3.41 7.32 -2.09
N ALA A 78 -3.19 6.34 -2.97
CA ALA A 78 -1.96 5.57 -3.00
C ALA A 78 -0.72 6.47 -3.06
N LEU A 79 -0.71 7.40 -4.01
CA LEU A 79 0.36 8.39 -4.15
C LEU A 79 0.51 9.27 -2.91
N SER A 80 -0.60 9.72 -2.32
CA SER A 80 -0.56 10.55 -1.11
C SER A 80 0.13 9.83 0.05
N TYR A 81 -0.12 8.53 0.21
CA TYR A 81 0.51 7.71 1.24
C TYR A 81 1.95 7.37 0.89
N TYR A 82 2.29 7.10 -0.37
CA TYR A 82 3.68 6.95 -0.80
C TYR A 82 4.50 8.23 -0.56
N LYS A 83 3.96 9.41 -0.86
CA LYS A 83 4.61 10.71 -0.54
C LYS A 83 4.76 10.95 0.96
N LYS A 84 3.81 10.49 1.79
CA LYS A 84 3.94 10.54 3.25
C LYS A 84 4.99 9.56 3.77
N ALA A 85 5.09 8.38 3.16
CA ALA A 85 6.03 7.32 3.56
C ALA A 85 7.48 7.79 3.54
N ALA A 86 7.80 8.67 2.60
CA ALA A 86 9.05 9.39 2.64
C ALA A 86 8.89 10.79 2.02
N PRO A 87 9.19 11.84 2.79
CA PRO A 87 9.06 13.21 2.33
C PRO A 87 10.04 13.60 1.21
N SER A 88 11.04 12.74 0.93
CA SER A 88 11.89 12.87 -0.25
C SER A 88 11.99 11.55 -1.00
N GLU A 89 12.09 11.64 -2.33
CA GLU A 89 12.25 10.48 -3.22
C GLU A 89 13.47 9.62 -2.83
N GLU A 90 14.54 10.25 -2.36
CA GLU A 90 15.73 9.55 -1.85
C GLU A 90 15.42 8.67 -0.64
N LYS A 91 14.67 9.20 0.32
CA LYS A 91 14.32 8.48 1.54
C LYS A 91 13.30 7.39 1.25
N LEU A 92 12.46 7.59 0.22
CA LEU A 92 11.49 6.61 -0.26
C LEU A 92 12.23 5.40 -0.83
N CYS A 93 13.19 5.65 -1.71
CA CYS A 93 13.93 4.59 -2.38
C CYS A 93 14.74 3.74 -1.39
N SER A 94 15.45 4.39 -0.45
CA SER A 94 16.20 3.71 0.60
C SER A 94 15.30 3.01 1.64
N SER A 95 13.98 3.20 1.56
CA SER A 95 13.01 2.46 2.36
C SER A 95 12.53 1.22 1.62
N ASN A 96 12.29 0.14 2.36
CA ASN A 96 11.69 -1.08 1.83
C ASN A 96 12.48 -1.72 0.67
N ASP A 97 13.81 -1.74 0.80
CA ASP A 97 14.75 -2.41 -0.12
C ASP A 97 14.50 -2.10 -1.60
N GLY A 98 14.26 -0.82 -1.92
CA GLY A 98 14.05 -0.35 -3.30
C GLY A 98 12.64 -0.54 -3.86
N GLN A 99 11.76 -1.31 -3.20
CA GLN A 99 10.38 -1.53 -3.67
C GLN A 99 9.63 -0.21 -3.84
N ALA A 100 9.72 0.70 -2.86
CA ALA A 100 8.99 1.96 -2.93
C ALA A 100 9.46 2.87 -4.07
N CYS A 101 10.73 2.74 -4.46
CA CYS A 101 11.29 3.41 -5.62
C CYS A 101 10.68 2.88 -6.92
N TYR A 102 10.46 1.57 -7.00
CA TYR A 102 9.82 0.92 -8.14
C TYR A 102 8.36 1.36 -8.29
N GLU A 103 7.56 1.34 -7.23
CA GLU A 103 6.15 1.75 -7.33
C GLU A 103 6.02 3.23 -7.72
N LEU A 104 6.91 4.11 -7.25
CA LEU A 104 6.94 5.50 -7.69
C LEU A 104 7.29 5.62 -9.18
N GLY A 105 8.25 4.82 -9.65
CA GLY A 105 8.59 4.73 -11.07
C GLY A 105 7.39 4.31 -11.92
N TYR A 106 6.62 3.32 -11.44
CA TYR A 106 5.39 2.85 -12.08
C TYR A 106 4.34 3.96 -12.20
N MET A 107 4.18 4.78 -11.15
CA MET A 107 3.28 5.92 -11.19
C MET A 107 3.70 6.99 -12.21
N TYR A 108 4.99 7.32 -12.31
CA TYR A 108 5.50 8.25 -13.32
C TYR A 108 5.39 7.71 -14.75
N GLU A 109 5.58 6.41 -14.95
CA GLU A 109 5.45 5.77 -16.26
C GLU A 109 4.02 5.88 -16.80
N HIS A 110 3.03 5.73 -15.92
CA HIS A 110 1.61 5.67 -16.29
C HIS A 110 0.85 6.97 -16.05
N GLY A 111 1.45 7.96 -15.37
CA GLY A 111 0.81 9.22 -15.03
C GLY A 111 -0.24 9.09 -13.92
N TYR A 112 -0.03 8.19 -12.96
CA TYR A 112 -0.98 7.96 -11.87
C TYR A 112 -0.78 8.95 -10.72
N GLY A 113 -1.60 10.01 -10.70
CA GLY A 113 -1.55 11.06 -9.67
C GLY A 113 -0.32 11.99 -9.77
N VAL A 114 0.63 11.67 -10.65
CA VAL A 114 1.76 12.51 -11.07
C VAL A 114 1.69 12.70 -12.59
N PRO A 115 2.22 13.82 -13.13
CA PRO A 115 2.41 13.95 -14.56
C PRO A 115 3.24 12.77 -15.09
N LYS A 116 2.81 12.20 -16.22
CA LYS A 116 3.55 11.12 -16.86
C LYS A 116 4.95 11.60 -17.24
N ASP A 117 5.96 10.90 -16.73
CA ASP A 117 7.37 11.18 -16.99
C ASP A 117 8.16 9.86 -17.11
N PRO A 118 8.30 9.32 -18.33
CA PRO A 118 9.01 8.07 -18.57
C PRO A 118 10.50 8.15 -18.22
N ASN A 119 11.12 9.33 -18.31
CA ASN A 119 12.54 9.51 -17.99
C ASN A 119 12.72 9.38 -16.48
N LYS A 120 11.86 10.04 -15.71
CA LYS A 120 11.83 9.92 -14.25
C LYS A 120 11.55 8.50 -13.79
N ALA A 121 10.61 7.81 -14.44
CA ALA A 121 10.32 6.41 -14.17
C ALA A 121 11.56 5.52 -14.32
N LYS A 122 12.29 5.70 -15.43
CA LYS A 122 13.53 4.96 -15.71
C LYS A 122 14.60 5.18 -14.64
N GLU A 123 14.80 6.43 -14.20
CA GLU A 123 15.75 6.75 -13.11
C GLU A 123 15.37 6.03 -11.81
N LEU A 124 14.08 6.02 -11.47
CA LEU A 124 13.55 5.39 -10.28
C LEU A 124 13.68 3.86 -10.33
N TYR A 125 13.41 3.24 -11.47
CA TYR A 125 13.64 1.80 -11.66
C TYR A 125 15.12 1.42 -11.52
N GLN A 126 16.03 2.18 -12.14
CA GLN A 126 17.46 1.97 -11.99
C GLN A 126 17.91 2.10 -10.54
N LYS A 127 17.33 3.04 -9.79
CA LYS A 127 17.62 3.22 -8.36
C LYS A 127 17.06 2.06 -7.53
N ALA A 128 15.86 1.58 -7.83
CA ALA A 128 15.30 0.38 -7.23
C ALA A 128 16.23 -0.83 -7.45
N CYS A 129 16.73 -1.01 -8.68
CA CYS A 129 17.69 -2.06 -9.02
C CYS A 129 18.99 -1.96 -8.21
N LYS A 130 19.57 -0.76 -8.09
CA LYS A 130 20.79 -0.52 -7.28
C LYS A 130 20.58 -0.87 -5.81
N LEU A 131 19.35 -0.75 -5.32
CA LEU A 131 18.94 -1.13 -3.97
C LEU A 131 18.52 -2.60 -3.86
N LYS A 132 18.88 -3.43 -4.86
CA LYS A 132 18.61 -4.87 -4.94
C LYS A 132 17.14 -5.23 -5.11
N TYR A 133 16.30 -4.29 -5.57
CA TYR A 133 14.95 -4.61 -5.99
C TYR A 133 14.94 -5.09 -7.44
N GLU A 134 14.91 -6.42 -7.63
CA GLU A 134 15.09 -7.06 -8.94
C GLU A 134 14.10 -6.59 -10.01
N LYS A 135 12.87 -6.24 -9.64
CA LYS A 135 11.88 -5.76 -10.62
C LYS A 135 12.30 -4.46 -11.30
N GLY A 136 13.11 -3.62 -10.64
CA GLY A 136 13.64 -2.39 -11.21
C GLY A 136 14.83 -2.57 -12.15
N CYS A 137 15.40 -3.79 -12.24
CA CYS A 137 16.58 -4.06 -13.05
C CYS A 137 16.27 -4.37 -14.53
N LYS A 138 14.99 -4.35 -14.91
CA LYS A 138 14.52 -4.75 -16.23
C LYS A 138 14.43 -3.58 -17.20
#